data_AF-A0A6A2VWC3-F1
#
_entry.id   AF-A0A6A2VWC3-F1
#
_cell.length_a   1.000
_cell.length_b   1.000
_cell.length_c   1.000
_cell.angle_alpha   90.00
_cell.angle_beta   90.00
_cell.angle_gamma   90.00
#
_symmetry.space_group_name_H-M   'P 1'
#
loop_
_entity.id
_entity.type
_entity.pdbx_description
1 polymer ?
#
loop_
_entity_poly.entity_id
_entity_poly.type
_entity_poly.pdbx_seq_one_letter_code
_entity_poly.pdbx_strand_id
1 'polypeptide(L)'
;MPYPHYAGGMAQIRIALAQIDTCVGDLEGNAEKTLEYAHRAARQHAQVVVFPEMTLTGYPIEDLALRRTFRKAAWDKANWLATELEADGLGDVYVVVGTVGTDHASDKPRNRLVVLHNGVVWAGYDKHFLPNYGVFDEFRIFSPGDHSTIVEVDGVRLGFAICEDIWQDGGPVAELAGRGIDVLVTMNGSPYEEGKTHTRFDLAVRRAKEVSAPVVYVNQVGGQDDLVFDGGSFTVDADGTLLQRSPMFVEDLGLFDFDTDAEHQTAGVIAAAPDKDEEVYTACVLGLKDYMRKNHFSGVCLGLSGGIDSALVAAMAADACGGSNVWGISMPSMYSSDGSKDDAADLAANIGAHYDIQPIEPLFVAYQNQLHLEGVAAENLQARIRGVIVMAYSNSKGVLALATGNKSELACGYSTIYGDAVGGYAPIKDLLKTRVWELARWRNEACAHGMGVGGLHIVGNESGQHGKPAPDDTIIPVNSITKAPSAELRPGQKDSDSLPEYALLDQVLAEYIEHAHGRADLLADGFDEKTVDTVMRLVDRAEWKRRQYPLGPKVTALAFGRDRRLPVTSAFRE
;
A
#
# COMPACT_ATOMS: atom_id res chain seq x y z
N MET A 1 -55.39 -37.98 12.69
CA MET A 1 -54.51 -36.89 13.18
C MET A 1 -53.79 -36.33 11.97
N PRO A 2 -53.94 -35.05 11.63
CA PRO A 2 -53.22 -34.47 10.51
C PRO A 2 -51.77 -34.20 10.93
N TYR A 3 -50.86 -34.37 9.97
CA TYR A 3 -49.44 -34.07 10.07
C TYR A 3 -49.21 -32.60 10.44
N PRO A 4 -48.17 -32.26 11.24
CA PRO A 4 -47.79 -30.89 11.42
C PRO A 4 -47.20 -30.37 10.10
N HIS A 5 -47.81 -29.32 9.56
CA HIS A 5 -47.19 -28.44 8.59
C HIS A 5 -45.88 -27.92 9.19
N TYR A 6 -44.74 -28.28 8.59
CA TYR A 6 -43.52 -27.49 8.75
C TYR A 6 -43.78 -26.15 8.05
N ALA A 7 -44.03 -25.11 8.83
CA ALA A 7 -43.78 -23.76 8.37
C ALA A 7 -42.28 -23.66 8.10
N GLY A 8 -41.89 -23.47 6.84
CA GLY A 8 -40.50 -23.22 6.47
C GLY A 8 -40.00 -22.00 7.23
N GLY A 9 -39.01 -22.21 8.10
CA GLY A 9 -38.36 -21.12 8.84
C GLY A 9 -37.41 -20.36 7.93
N MET A 10 -37.42 -19.04 8.09
CA MET A 10 -36.57 -18.03 7.45
C MET A 10 -35.10 -18.46 7.44
N ALA A 11 -34.49 -18.62 6.26
CA ALA A 11 -33.05 -18.82 6.16
C ALA A 11 -32.37 -17.45 6.20
N GLN A 12 -31.80 -17.11 7.36
CA GLN A 12 -30.91 -15.97 7.51
C GLN A 12 -29.50 -16.49 7.78
N ILE A 13 -28.54 -16.11 6.92
CA ILE A 13 -27.12 -16.36 7.17
C ILE A 13 -26.40 -15.04 7.44
N ARG A 14 -25.45 -15.08 8.36
CA ARG A 14 -24.54 -13.98 8.67
C ARG A 14 -23.16 -14.31 8.14
N ILE A 15 -22.67 -13.45 7.25
CA ILE A 15 -21.35 -13.51 6.65
C ILE A 15 -20.48 -12.42 7.29
N ALA A 16 -19.36 -12.82 7.88
CA ALA A 16 -18.37 -11.91 8.42
C ALA A 16 -17.25 -11.67 7.40
N LEU A 17 -16.89 -10.39 7.20
CA LEU A 17 -15.85 -9.94 6.29
C LEU A 17 -14.62 -9.57 7.13
N ALA A 18 -13.65 -10.48 7.21
CA ALA A 18 -12.45 -10.27 8.00
C ALA A 18 -11.40 -9.50 7.17
N GLN A 19 -11.37 -8.18 7.33
CA GLN A 19 -10.36 -7.32 6.75
C GLN A 19 -9.12 -7.31 7.66
N ILE A 20 -8.08 -8.04 7.26
CA ILE A 20 -6.90 -8.24 8.11
C ILE A 20 -5.59 -7.93 7.38
N ASP A 21 -4.59 -7.59 8.17
CA ASP A 21 -3.21 -7.36 7.73
C ASP A 21 -2.36 -8.60 7.97
N THR A 22 -1.75 -9.11 6.89
CA THR A 22 -0.97 -10.35 6.89
C THR A 22 0.49 -10.07 6.56
N CYS A 23 1.38 -10.98 6.97
CA CYS A 23 2.80 -10.89 6.69
C CYS A 23 3.23 -12.00 5.73
N VAL A 24 3.88 -11.64 4.61
CA VAL A 24 4.30 -12.62 3.60
C VAL A 24 5.26 -13.63 4.21
N GLY A 25 4.89 -14.91 4.13
CA GLY A 25 5.69 -16.04 4.62
C GLY A 25 5.52 -16.38 6.09
N ASP A 26 4.85 -15.54 6.90
CA ASP A 26 4.56 -15.83 8.31
C ASP A 26 3.31 -16.71 8.45
N LEU A 27 3.44 -17.98 8.07
CA LEU A 27 2.33 -18.94 8.08
C LEU A 27 1.73 -19.14 9.47
N GLU A 28 2.52 -18.98 10.54
CA GLU A 28 2.05 -19.14 11.91
C GLU A 28 1.24 -17.91 12.32
N GLY A 29 1.82 -16.71 12.25
CA GLY A 29 1.14 -15.48 12.66
C GLY A 29 -0.12 -15.20 11.85
N ASN A 30 -0.11 -15.50 10.55
CA ASN A 30 -1.31 -15.34 9.71
C ASN A 30 -2.42 -16.33 10.10
N ALA A 31 -2.08 -17.57 10.46
CA ALA A 31 -3.06 -18.57 10.87
C ALA A 31 -3.61 -18.29 12.28
N GLU A 32 -2.76 -17.86 13.21
CA GLU A 32 -3.19 -17.40 14.54
C GLU A 32 -4.16 -16.21 14.44
N LYS A 33 -3.86 -15.22 13.58
CA LYS A 33 -4.77 -14.10 13.32
C LYS A 33 -6.08 -14.56 12.67
N THR A 34 -6.02 -15.53 11.76
CA THR A 34 -7.22 -16.12 11.16
C THR A 34 -8.11 -16.78 12.22
N LEU A 35 -7.51 -17.53 13.15
CA LEU A 35 -8.22 -18.14 14.27
C LEU A 35 -8.86 -17.06 15.18
N GLU A 36 -8.13 -16.00 15.51
CA GLU A 36 -8.66 -14.88 16.29
C GLU A 36 -9.92 -14.25 15.67
N TYR A 37 -9.88 -13.96 14.36
CA TYR A 37 -11.00 -13.37 13.64
C TYR A 37 -12.16 -14.34 13.47
N ALA A 38 -11.89 -15.65 13.32
CA ALA A 38 -12.94 -16.67 13.34
C ALA A 38 -13.66 -16.72 14.70
N HIS A 39 -12.92 -16.65 15.81
CA HIS A 39 -13.50 -16.52 17.17
C HIS A 39 -14.34 -15.25 17.34
N ARG A 40 -13.89 -14.12 16.76
CA ARG A 40 -14.67 -12.87 16.77
C ARG A 40 -15.97 -13.02 15.96
N ALA A 41 -15.92 -13.63 14.79
CA ALA A 41 -17.07 -13.86 13.93
C ALA A 41 -18.09 -14.81 14.59
N ALA A 42 -17.64 -15.92 15.18
CA ALA A 42 -18.50 -16.86 15.89
C ALA A 42 -19.20 -16.23 17.10
N ARG A 43 -18.50 -15.36 17.87
CA ARG A 43 -19.12 -14.59 18.96
C ARG A 43 -20.20 -13.62 18.49
N GLN A 44 -20.17 -13.23 17.21
CA GLN A 44 -21.20 -12.41 16.57
C GLN A 44 -22.23 -13.26 15.80
N HIS A 45 -22.23 -14.58 16.01
CA HIS A 45 -23.13 -15.56 15.41
C HIS A 45 -23.04 -15.65 13.88
N ALA A 46 -21.86 -15.36 13.32
CA ALA A 46 -21.61 -15.60 11.90
C ALA A 46 -21.48 -17.10 11.61
N GLN A 47 -22.18 -17.57 10.57
CA GLN A 47 -22.04 -18.92 10.01
C GLN A 47 -20.87 -19.00 9.04
N VAL A 48 -20.50 -17.88 8.42
CA VAL A 48 -19.41 -17.81 7.45
C VAL A 48 -18.48 -16.66 7.82
N VAL A 49 -17.17 -16.89 7.76
CA VAL A 49 -16.17 -15.82 7.81
C VAL A 49 -15.27 -15.90 6.59
N VAL A 50 -15.10 -14.78 5.90
CA VAL A 50 -14.34 -14.67 4.67
C VAL A 50 -13.12 -13.79 4.90
N PHE A 51 -11.96 -14.30 4.52
CA PHE A 51 -10.68 -13.63 4.63
C PHE A 51 -10.16 -13.18 3.25
N PRO A 52 -9.14 -12.29 3.19
CA PRO A 52 -8.57 -11.82 1.94
C PRO A 52 -7.86 -12.91 1.11
N GLU A 53 -7.52 -12.54 -0.11
CA GLU A 53 -6.72 -13.36 -1.02
C GLU A 53 -5.36 -13.73 -0.39
N MET A 54 -4.94 -15.00 -0.57
CA MET A 54 -3.67 -15.51 -0.03
C MET A 54 -3.41 -15.26 1.46
N THR A 55 -4.45 -15.08 2.28
CA THR A 55 -4.36 -14.81 3.73
C THR A 55 -3.31 -15.62 4.47
N LEU A 56 -3.29 -16.95 4.32
CA LEU A 56 -2.37 -17.80 5.07
C LEU A 56 -0.90 -17.54 4.72
N THR A 57 -0.63 -17.17 3.47
CA THR A 57 0.73 -16.95 2.98
C THR A 57 1.16 -15.50 3.00
N GLY A 58 0.22 -14.57 3.17
CA GLY A 58 0.35 -13.15 2.82
C GLY A 58 0.36 -12.95 1.30
N TYR A 59 0.27 -11.69 0.86
CA TYR A 59 0.28 -11.32 -0.55
C TYR A 59 1.06 -10.00 -0.79
N PRO A 60 1.81 -9.87 -1.92
CA PRO A 60 2.15 -10.91 -2.90
C PRO A 60 3.33 -11.81 -2.45
N ILE A 61 3.28 -13.10 -2.79
CA ILE A 61 4.33 -14.08 -2.40
C ILE A 61 5.46 -14.25 -3.43
N GLU A 62 5.30 -13.70 -4.63
CA GLU A 62 6.29 -13.77 -5.71
C GLU A 62 6.85 -15.19 -5.98
N ASP A 63 8.16 -15.31 -6.19
CA ASP A 63 8.85 -16.58 -6.45
C ASP A 63 8.83 -17.55 -5.26
N LEU A 64 8.37 -17.15 -4.05
CA LEU A 64 8.11 -18.12 -2.98
C LEU A 64 7.07 -19.15 -3.41
N ALA A 65 6.11 -18.76 -4.26
CA ALA A 65 5.14 -19.67 -4.86
C ALA A 65 5.81 -20.84 -5.61
N LEU A 66 6.97 -20.62 -6.22
CA LEU A 66 7.69 -21.66 -6.98
C LEU A 66 8.38 -22.68 -6.06
N ARG A 67 8.57 -22.36 -4.77
CA ARG A 67 9.19 -23.28 -3.80
C ARG A 67 8.19 -24.32 -3.32
N ARG A 68 8.38 -25.58 -3.74
CA ARG A 68 7.56 -26.72 -3.27
C ARG A 68 7.45 -26.83 -1.76
N THR A 69 8.52 -26.52 -1.02
CA THR A 69 8.53 -26.53 0.45
C THR A 69 7.59 -25.50 1.04
N PHE A 70 7.52 -24.31 0.44
CA PHE A 70 6.60 -23.25 0.85
C PHE A 70 5.14 -23.65 0.58
N ARG A 71 4.86 -24.18 -0.63
CA ARG A 71 3.51 -24.69 -0.96
C ARG A 71 3.06 -25.80 -0.03
N LYS A 72 3.94 -26.75 0.29
CA LYS A 72 3.65 -27.81 1.24
C LYS A 72 3.37 -27.23 2.63
N ALA A 73 4.21 -26.32 3.11
CA ALA A 73 4.02 -25.71 4.43
C ALA A 73 2.69 -24.94 4.53
N ALA A 74 2.32 -24.19 3.48
CA ALA A 74 1.04 -23.49 3.41
C ALA A 74 -0.16 -24.46 3.42
N TRP A 75 -0.06 -25.57 2.69
CA TRP A 75 -1.10 -26.62 2.71
C TRP A 75 -1.20 -27.34 4.05
N ASP A 76 -0.06 -27.72 4.64
CA ASP A 76 -0.02 -28.32 5.98
C ASP A 76 -0.64 -27.37 7.00
N LYS A 77 -0.36 -26.06 6.90
CA LYS A 77 -0.92 -25.04 7.79
C LYS A 77 -2.42 -24.86 7.61
N ALA A 78 -2.96 -24.94 6.38
CA ALA A 78 -4.40 -24.93 6.16
C ALA A 78 -5.11 -26.14 6.80
N ASN A 79 -4.51 -27.33 6.72
CA ASN A 79 -5.05 -28.53 7.40
C ASN A 79 -4.99 -28.38 8.92
N TRP A 80 -3.87 -27.87 9.45
CA TRP A 80 -3.74 -27.58 10.87
C TRP A 80 -4.82 -26.59 11.35
N LEU A 81 -5.00 -25.48 10.63
CA LEU A 81 -5.98 -24.46 10.99
C LEU A 81 -7.41 -25.04 11.02
N ALA A 82 -7.76 -25.90 10.06
CA ALA A 82 -9.05 -26.59 10.07
C ALA A 82 -9.23 -27.43 11.34
N THR A 83 -8.21 -28.20 11.73
CA THR A 83 -8.26 -29.04 12.95
C THR A 83 -8.32 -28.22 14.24
N GLU A 84 -7.64 -27.08 14.30
CA GLU A 84 -7.70 -26.18 15.48
C GLU A 84 -9.06 -25.49 15.58
N LEU A 85 -9.65 -25.04 14.47
CA LEU A 85 -11.00 -24.47 14.45
C LEU A 85 -12.03 -25.47 15.03
N GLU A 86 -11.97 -26.73 14.64
CA GLU A 86 -12.80 -27.79 15.22
C GLU A 86 -12.55 -27.98 16.72
N ALA A 87 -11.27 -28.08 17.11
CA ALA A 87 -10.88 -28.29 18.51
C ALA A 87 -11.34 -27.13 19.42
N ASP A 88 -11.37 -25.91 18.89
CA ASP A 88 -11.85 -24.70 19.56
C ASP A 88 -13.39 -24.56 19.55
N GLY A 89 -14.11 -25.52 18.96
CA GLY A 89 -15.58 -25.52 18.90
C GLY A 89 -16.17 -24.63 17.81
N LEU A 90 -15.38 -24.27 16.79
CA LEU A 90 -15.81 -23.55 15.58
C LEU A 90 -16.07 -24.47 14.39
N GLY A 91 -16.22 -25.78 14.61
CA GLY A 91 -16.49 -26.78 13.56
C GLY A 91 -17.66 -26.42 12.64
N ASP A 92 -18.72 -25.85 13.24
CA ASP A 92 -19.95 -25.44 12.54
C ASP A 92 -19.78 -24.17 11.69
N VAL A 93 -18.73 -23.38 11.89
CA VAL A 93 -18.46 -22.15 11.13
C VAL A 93 -17.70 -22.48 9.86
N TYR A 94 -18.14 -21.93 8.73
CA TYR A 94 -17.43 -22.02 7.46
C TYR A 94 -16.36 -20.92 7.40
N VAL A 95 -15.08 -21.30 7.45
CA VAL A 95 -13.96 -20.36 7.40
C VAL A 95 -13.33 -20.39 6.01
N VAL A 96 -13.46 -19.29 5.27
CA VAL A 96 -13.00 -19.16 3.88
C VAL A 96 -11.69 -18.38 3.84
N VAL A 97 -10.59 -19.05 3.46
CA VAL A 97 -9.23 -18.48 3.54
C VAL A 97 -8.45 -18.66 2.23
N GLY A 98 -7.66 -17.66 1.88
CA GLY A 98 -6.72 -17.73 0.76
C GLY A 98 -5.39 -18.40 1.13
N THR A 99 -4.81 -19.15 0.20
CA THR A 99 -3.52 -19.85 0.31
C THR A 99 -2.91 -20.13 -1.07
N VAL A 100 -1.75 -20.79 -1.11
CA VAL A 100 -1.12 -21.27 -2.34
C VAL A 100 -1.38 -22.77 -2.52
N GLY A 101 -2.02 -23.13 -3.62
CA GLY A 101 -2.24 -24.50 -4.08
C GLY A 101 -1.13 -25.01 -5.00
N THR A 102 -1.22 -26.28 -5.40
CA THR A 102 -0.39 -26.87 -6.45
C THR A 102 -1.28 -27.53 -7.50
N ASP A 103 -1.05 -27.22 -8.77
CA ASP A 103 -1.56 -27.99 -9.89
C ASP A 103 -0.80 -29.32 -9.97
N HIS A 104 -1.46 -30.44 -9.70
CA HIS A 104 -0.80 -31.74 -9.72
C HIS A 104 -0.43 -32.22 -11.13
N ALA A 105 -1.03 -31.67 -12.19
CA ALA A 105 -0.69 -32.02 -13.57
C ALA A 105 0.58 -31.32 -14.05
N SER A 106 0.74 -30.03 -13.71
CA SER A 106 1.85 -29.20 -14.18
C SER A 106 2.92 -28.88 -13.11
N ASP A 107 2.66 -29.21 -11.85
CA ASP A 107 3.42 -28.80 -10.66
C ASP A 107 3.56 -27.27 -10.48
N LYS A 108 2.77 -26.49 -11.21
CA LYS A 108 2.74 -25.03 -11.03
C LYS A 108 1.95 -24.66 -9.76
N PRO A 109 2.30 -23.55 -9.09
CA PRO A 109 1.47 -23.02 -8.03
C PRO A 109 0.10 -22.59 -8.55
N ARG A 110 -0.90 -22.61 -7.69
CA ARG A 110 -2.22 -22.01 -7.93
C ARG A 110 -2.53 -21.00 -6.83
N ASN A 111 -3.16 -19.89 -7.19
CA ASN A 111 -3.74 -18.98 -6.22
C ASN A 111 -5.09 -19.58 -5.80
N ARG A 112 -5.20 -19.98 -4.53
CA ARG A 112 -6.25 -20.89 -4.07
C ARG A 112 -7.00 -20.32 -2.88
N LEU A 113 -8.32 -20.41 -2.94
CA LEU A 113 -9.23 -20.29 -1.82
C LEU A 113 -9.54 -21.70 -1.31
N VAL A 114 -9.58 -21.87 0.01
CA VAL A 114 -10.10 -23.08 0.66
C VAL A 114 -11.19 -22.73 1.66
N VAL A 115 -12.17 -23.62 1.78
CA VAL A 115 -13.21 -23.54 2.81
C VAL A 115 -12.90 -24.59 3.88
N LEU A 116 -12.69 -24.15 5.10
CA LEU A 116 -12.43 -25.00 6.27
C LEU A 116 -13.75 -25.18 7.02
N HIS A 117 -14.13 -26.43 7.28
CA HIS A 117 -15.37 -26.77 7.99
C HIS A 117 -15.27 -28.17 8.58
N ASN A 118 -15.79 -28.40 9.79
CA ASN A 118 -15.74 -29.68 10.51
C ASN A 118 -14.35 -30.34 10.55
N GLY A 119 -13.31 -29.56 10.88
CA GLY A 119 -11.95 -30.07 11.04
C GLY A 119 -11.19 -30.39 9.76
N VAL A 120 -11.76 -30.11 8.58
CA VAL A 120 -11.15 -30.46 7.28
C VAL A 120 -11.16 -29.29 6.29
N VAL A 121 -10.27 -29.37 5.30
CA VAL A 121 -10.40 -28.58 4.06
C VAL A 121 -11.56 -29.18 3.26
N TRP A 122 -12.72 -28.53 3.34
CA TRP A 122 -14.00 -29.02 2.81
C TRP A 122 -14.14 -28.78 1.30
N ALA A 123 -13.76 -27.60 0.84
CA ALA A 123 -13.83 -27.21 -0.56
C ALA A 123 -12.63 -26.35 -0.97
N GLY A 124 -12.41 -26.22 -2.27
CA GLY A 124 -11.38 -25.35 -2.83
C GLY A 124 -11.85 -24.67 -4.11
N TYR A 125 -11.22 -23.55 -4.42
CA TYR A 125 -11.39 -22.81 -5.66
C TYR A 125 -10.04 -22.23 -6.06
N ASP A 126 -9.67 -22.37 -7.33
CA ASP A 126 -8.43 -21.80 -7.87
C ASP A 126 -8.77 -20.61 -8.75
N LYS A 127 -8.07 -19.47 -8.58
CA LYS A 127 -8.25 -18.26 -9.38
C LYS A 127 -8.15 -18.54 -10.88
N HIS A 128 -9.10 -18.04 -11.68
CA HIS A 128 -9.17 -18.30 -13.12
C HIS A 128 -8.35 -17.29 -13.90
N PHE A 129 -8.57 -16.01 -13.62
CA PHE A 129 -7.89 -14.93 -14.33
C PHE A 129 -6.65 -14.48 -13.55
N LEU A 130 -5.50 -14.56 -14.21
CA LEU A 130 -4.20 -14.28 -13.62
C LEU A 130 -3.68 -12.95 -14.19
N PRO A 131 -3.68 -11.85 -13.42
CA PRO A 131 -3.25 -10.55 -13.93
C PRO A 131 -1.76 -10.56 -14.28
N ASN A 132 -1.42 -9.92 -15.39
CA ASN A 132 -0.05 -9.78 -15.90
C ASN A 132 0.21 -8.35 -16.43
N TYR A 133 -0.36 -7.37 -15.73
CA TYR A 133 -0.26 -5.94 -16.01
C TYR A 133 -0.01 -5.18 -14.70
N GLY A 134 0.57 -3.98 -14.81
CA GLY A 134 0.98 -3.17 -13.66
C GLY A 134 1.93 -3.93 -12.74
N VAL A 135 1.56 -4.04 -11.46
CA VAL A 135 2.37 -4.67 -10.40
C VAL A 135 2.30 -6.19 -10.41
N PHE A 136 1.41 -6.79 -11.19
CA PHE A 136 1.14 -8.22 -11.18
C PHE A 136 1.90 -8.96 -12.28
N ASP A 137 2.56 -10.05 -11.90
CA ASP A 137 3.19 -11.02 -12.83
C ASP A 137 2.60 -12.44 -12.57
N GLU A 138 1.30 -12.56 -12.23
CA GLU A 138 0.71 -13.84 -11.81
C GLU A 138 0.71 -14.88 -12.94
N PHE A 139 0.52 -14.46 -14.20
CA PHE A 139 0.56 -15.37 -15.35
C PHE A 139 1.95 -16.04 -15.53
N ARG A 140 3.02 -15.39 -15.07
CA ARG A 140 4.37 -15.98 -15.04
C ARG A 140 4.47 -17.11 -14.01
N ILE A 141 3.79 -16.96 -12.88
CA ILE A 141 3.99 -17.76 -11.66
C ILE A 141 2.96 -18.89 -11.57
N PHE A 142 1.68 -18.58 -11.71
CA PHE A 142 0.57 -19.47 -11.40
C PHE A 142 -0.02 -20.14 -12.65
N SER A 143 -0.68 -21.28 -12.45
CA SER A 143 -1.61 -21.85 -13.44
C SER A 143 -3.05 -21.50 -13.08
N PRO A 144 -3.93 -21.24 -14.06
CA PRO A 144 -5.33 -20.89 -13.79
C PRO A 144 -6.15 -22.08 -13.28
N GLY A 145 -7.20 -21.78 -12.53
CA GLY A 145 -8.31 -22.68 -12.26
C GLY A 145 -9.18 -22.92 -13.51
N ASP A 146 -10.03 -23.94 -13.43
CA ASP A 146 -10.86 -24.42 -14.55
C ASP A 146 -12.30 -24.77 -14.16
N HIS A 147 -12.71 -24.51 -12.92
CA HIS A 147 -14.04 -24.80 -12.40
C HIS A 147 -14.49 -23.74 -11.41
N SER A 148 -15.81 -23.49 -11.35
CA SER A 148 -16.42 -22.66 -10.31
C SER A 148 -16.86 -23.48 -9.09
N THR A 149 -16.77 -22.88 -7.90
CA THR A 149 -17.11 -23.53 -6.63
C THR A 149 -18.33 -22.85 -6.01
N ILE A 150 -19.30 -23.67 -5.58
CA ILE A 150 -20.48 -23.24 -4.82
C ILE A 150 -20.52 -24.03 -3.52
N VAL A 151 -20.67 -23.35 -2.39
CA VAL A 151 -20.89 -23.98 -1.08
C VAL A 151 -22.30 -23.60 -0.60
N GLU A 152 -23.06 -24.58 -0.15
CA GLU A 152 -24.39 -24.38 0.43
C GLU A 152 -24.26 -24.31 1.96
N VAL A 153 -24.72 -23.23 2.56
CA VAL A 153 -24.72 -22.98 4.01
C VAL A 153 -26.14 -22.66 4.43
N ASP A 154 -26.75 -23.51 5.26
CA ASP A 154 -28.14 -23.36 5.73
C ASP A 154 -29.16 -23.09 4.60
N GLY A 155 -28.96 -23.73 3.44
CA GLY A 155 -29.82 -23.60 2.25
C GLY A 155 -29.48 -22.41 1.35
N VAL A 156 -28.48 -21.59 1.71
CA VAL A 156 -27.99 -20.45 0.91
C VAL A 156 -26.75 -20.85 0.12
N ARG A 157 -26.74 -20.56 -1.18
CA ARG A 157 -25.72 -20.97 -2.14
C ARG A 157 -24.71 -19.85 -2.39
N LEU A 158 -23.51 -20.01 -1.84
CA LEU A 158 -22.41 -19.05 -1.96
C LEU A 158 -21.51 -19.42 -3.14
N GLY A 159 -21.40 -18.53 -4.12
CA GLY A 159 -20.43 -18.63 -5.22
C GLY A 159 -19.14 -17.90 -4.87
N PHE A 160 -17.99 -18.41 -5.31
CA PHE A 160 -16.69 -17.82 -5.00
C PHE A 160 -15.92 -17.33 -6.23
N ALA A 161 -15.21 -16.22 -6.06
CA ALA A 161 -14.25 -15.66 -7.02
C ALA A 161 -13.03 -15.08 -6.28
N ILE A 162 -11.88 -14.99 -6.95
CA ILE A 162 -10.67 -14.35 -6.38
C ILE A 162 -10.27 -13.16 -7.25
N CYS A 163 -10.34 -11.96 -6.68
CA CYS A 163 -9.80 -10.72 -7.24
C CYS A 163 -10.04 -10.52 -8.75
N GLU A 164 -9.01 -10.67 -9.58
CA GLU A 164 -9.06 -10.51 -11.05
C GLU A 164 -10.23 -11.26 -11.71
N ASP A 165 -10.73 -12.33 -11.09
CA ASP A 165 -11.91 -13.07 -11.55
C ASP A 165 -13.15 -12.19 -11.78
N ILE A 166 -13.33 -11.12 -10.98
CA ILE A 166 -14.45 -10.20 -11.15
C ILE A 166 -14.16 -9.06 -12.14
N TRP A 167 -12.90 -8.87 -12.56
CA TRP A 167 -12.50 -7.79 -13.49
C TRP A 167 -12.76 -8.16 -14.94
N GLN A 168 -12.70 -9.44 -15.26
CA GLN A 168 -12.86 -9.96 -16.62
C GLN A 168 -14.31 -10.35 -16.91
N ASP A 169 -14.76 -10.09 -18.13
CA ASP A 169 -16.06 -10.58 -18.59
C ASP A 169 -15.98 -12.07 -18.95
N GLY A 170 -17.08 -12.79 -18.69
CA GLY A 170 -17.12 -14.24 -18.86
C GLY A 170 -16.50 -14.98 -17.67
N GLY A 171 -15.88 -16.14 -17.95
CA GLY A 171 -15.17 -16.93 -16.95
C GLY A 171 -16.04 -17.37 -15.76
N PRO A 172 -15.48 -17.40 -14.54
CA PRO A 172 -16.15 -18.00 -13.38
C PRO A 172 -17.41 -17.25 -12.96
N VAL A 173 -17.44 -15.91 -13.08
CA VAL A 173 -18.62 -15.11 -12.67
C VAL A 173 -19.80 -15.36 -13.60
N ALA A 174 -19.57 -15.38 -14.92
CA ALA A 174 -20.61 -15.69 -15.90
C ALA A 174 -21.10 -17.15 -15.76
N GLU A 175 -20.22 -18.09 -15.42
CA GLU A 175 -20.62 -19.47 -15.11
C GLU A 175 -21.53 -19.51 -13.87
N LEU A 176 -21.15 -18.81 -12.80
CA LEU A 176 -21.93 -18.74 -11.56
C LEU A 176 -23.31 -18.10 -11.75
N ALA A 177 -23.43 -17.09 -12.62
CA ALA A 177 -24.72 -16.48 -12.98
C ALA A 177 -25.71 -17.52 -13.54
N GLY A 178 -25.22 -18.48 -14.33
CA GLY A 178 -26.03 -19.59 -14.86
C GLY A 178 -26.35 -20.69 -13.85
N ARG A 179 -25.75 -20.67 -12.66
CA ARG A 179 -25.87 -21.72 -11.64
C ARG A 179 -26.80 -21.35 -10.48
N GLY A 180 -27.36 -20.15 -10.45
CA GLY A 180 -28.35 -19.71 -9.46
C GLY A 180 -27.78 -19.63 -8.04
N ILE A 181 -26.68 -18.89 -7.86
CA ILE A 181 -26.15 -18.56 -6.54
C ILE A 181 -27.00 -17.49 -5.86
N ASP A 182 -26.97 -17.46 -4.53
CA ASP A 182 -27.69 -16.47 -3.72
C ASP A 182 -26.79 -15.30 -3.29
N VAL A 183 -25.49 -15.54 -3.16
CA VAL A 183 -24.48 -14.50 -2.86
C VAL A 183 -23.18 -14.82 -3.61
N LEU A 184 -22.58 -13.81 -4.24
CA LEU A 184 -21.22 -13.89 -4.77
C LEU A 184 -20.22 -13.37 -3.74
N VAL A 185 -19.28 -14.21 -3.34
CA VAL A 185 -18.20 -13.88 -2.41
C VAL A 185 -16.90 -13.73 -3.18
N THR A 186 -16.26 -12.56 -3.04
CA THR A 186 -14.94 -12.31 -3.63
C THR A 186 -13.92 -11.92 -2.57
N MET A 187 -12.79 -12.64 -2.54
CA MET A 187 -11.62 -12.31 -1.74
C MET A 187 -10.56 -11.63 -2.61
N ASN A 188 -9.91 -10.61 -2.07
CA ASN A 188 -9.07 -9.70 -2.83
C ASN A 188 -7.78 -9.35 -2.10
N GLY A 189 -6.69 -9.30 -2.85
CA GLY A 189 -5.45 -8.61 -2.53
C GLY A 189 -5.29 -7.44 -3.49
N SER A 190 -6.24 -6.51 -3.50
CA SER A 190 -6.23 -5.38 -4.42
C SER A 190 -5.45 -4.21 -3.80
N PRO A 191 -4.28 -3.84 -4.36
CA PRO A 191 -3.47 -2.76 -3.81
C PRO A 191 -4.15 -1.40 -4.03
N TYR A 192 -3.81 -0.49 -3.13
CA TYR A 192 -4.17 0.91 -3.12
C TYR A 192 -3.62 1.64 -4.35
N GLU A 193 -4.41 2.61 -4.79
CA GLU A 193 -4.10 3.59 -5.83
C GLU A 193 -5.13 4.71 -5.65
N GLU A 194 -4.65 5.95 -5.66
CA GLU A 194 -5.50 7.14 -5.51
C GLU A 194 -6.64 7.10 -6.55
N GLY A 195 -7.88 7.12 -6.07
CA GLY A 195 -9.08 7.06 -6.92
C GLY A 195 -9.63 5.66 -7.24
N LYS A 196 -8.89 4.57 -6.95
CA LYS A 196 -9.30 3.19 -7.30
C LYS A 196 -10.53 2.66 -6.55
N THR A 197 -10.87 3.25 -5.40
CA THR A 197 -12.01 2.84 -4.57
C THR A 197 -13.33 2.86 -5.34
N HIS A 198 -13.54 3.86 -6.20
CA HIS A 198 -14.76 3.97 -7.01
C HIS A 198 -14.81 2.88 -8.08
N THR A 199 -13.67 2.57 -8.72
CA THR A 199 -13.56 1.51 -9.73
C THR A 199 -13.96 0.14 -9.18
N ARG A 200 -13.54 -0.19 -7.95
CA ARG A 200 -13.90 -1.47 -7.30
C ARG A 200 -15.40 -1.56 -7.00
N PHE A 201 -16.00 -0.47 -6.52
CA PHE A 201 -17.43 -0.40 -6.25
C PHE A 201 -18.25 -0.58 -7.53
N ASP A 202 -17.94 0.19 -8.59
CA ASP A 202 -18.64 0.09 -9.88
C ASP A 202 -18.52 -1.30 -10.50
N LEU A 203 -17.38 -1.95 -10.32
CA LEU A 203 -17.17 -3.33 -10.74
C LEU A 203 -18.08 -4.30 -9.98
N ALA A 204 -18.13 -4.21 -8.66
CA ALA A 204 -18.99 -5.04 -7.83
C ALA A 204 -20.48 -4.85 -8.17
N VAL A 205 -20.92 -3.60 -8.40
CA VAL A 205 -22.29 -3.28 -8.84
C VAL A 205 -22.61 -3.96 -10.18
N ARG A 206 -21.65 -3.96 -11.11
CA ARG A 206 -21.83 -4.65 -12.39
C ARG A 206 -21.98 -6.16 -12.20
N ARG A 207 -21.14 -6.78 -11.37
CA ARG A 207 -21.20 -8.22 -11.11
C ARG A 207 -22.44 -8.62 -10.32
N ALA A 208 -22.91 -7.81 -9.38
CA ALA A 208 -24.16 -8.04 -8.66
C ALA A 208 -25.35 -8.19 -9.61
N LYS A 209 -25.42 -7.31 -10.61
CA LYS A 209 -26.43 -7.38 -11.67
C LYS A 209 -26.26 -8.60 -12.57
N GLU A 210 -25.03 -8.96 -12.91
CA GLU A 210 -24.74 -10.13 -13.75
C GLU A 210 -25.17 -11.44 -13.08
N VAL A 211 -24.87 -11.62 -11.79
CA VAL A 211 -25.24 -12.83 -11.05
C VAL A 211 -26.65 -12.77 -10.46
N SER A 212 -27.32 -11.60 -10.53
CA SER A 212 -28.62 -11.34 -9.90
C SER A 212 -28.64 -11.64 -8.40
N ALA A 213 -27.56 -11.29 -7.70
CA ALA A 213 -27.33 -11.59 -6.30
C ALA A 213 -26.39 -10.54 -5.66
N PRO A 214 -26.45 -10.33 -4.32
CA PRO A 214 -25.49 -9.51 -3.62
C PRO A 214 -24.03 -9.95 -3.82
N VAL A 215 -23.10 -9.00 -3.78
CA VAL A 215 -21.65 -9.26 -3.85
C VAL A 215 -20.98 -8.82 -2.56
N VAL A 216 -20.30 -9.76 -1.92
CA VAL A 216 -19.45 -9.56 -0.74
C VAL A 216 -18.00 -9.42 -1.21
N TYR A 217 -17.40 -8.25 -1.01
CA TYR A 217 -16.02 -7.91 -1.41
C TYR A 217 -15.13 -7.76 -0.18
N VAL A 218 -14.26 -8.74 0.07
CA VAL A 218 -13.28 -8.71 1.16
C VAL A 218 -11.90 -8.40 0.63
N ASN A 219 -11.26 -7.35 1.14
CA ASN A 219 -9.93 -6.93 0.72
C ASN A 219 -8.93 -6.98 1.87
N GLN A 220 -7.67 -7.23 1.53
CA GLN A 220 -6.55 -7.11 2.46
C GLN A 220 -6.36 -5.66 2.91
N VAL A 221 -5.79 -5.46 4.09
CA VAL A 221 -5.24 -4.18 4.56
C VAL A 221 -3.77 -4.33 4.95
N GLY A 222 -2.99 -3.25 4.96
CA GLY A 222 -1.57 -3.25 5.37
C GLY A 222 -0.57 -3.09 4.23
N GLY A 223 0.69 -2.80 4.56
CA GLY A 223 1.79 -2.64 3.62
C GLY A 223 2.60 -3.92 3.37
N GLN A 224 3.04 -4.14 2.14
CA GLN A 224 3.97 -5.20 1.75
C GLN A 224 4.94 -4.65 0.69
N ASP A 225 6.21 -4.46 1.06
CA ASP A 225 7.25 -3.87 0.22
C ASP A 225 6.83 -2.53 -0.40
N ASP A 226 6.67 -2.46 -1.73
CA ASP A 226 6.22 -1.25 -2.44
C ASP A 226 4.67 -1.10 -2.44
N LEU A 227 3.91 -2.12 -2.03
CA LEU A 227 2.44 -2.09 -2.10
C LEU A 227 1.82 -1.75 -0.74
N VAL A 228 0.69 -1.07 -0.80
CA VAL A 228 -0.20 -0.86 0.34
C VAL A 228 -1.56 -1.40 -0.04
N PHE A 229 -2.21 -2.13 0.86
CA PHE A 229 -3.58 -2.57 0.74
C PHE A 229 -4.43 -1.71 1.69
N ASP A 230 -5.46 -1.11 1.14
CA ASP A 230 -6.28 -0.11 1.81
C ASP A 230 -7.49 -0.71 2.55
N GLY A 231 -7.74 -2.01 2.42
CA GLY A 231 -8.94 -2.62 2.96
C GLY A 231 -10.18 -2.07 2.25
N GLY A 232 -11.05 -1.40 3.00
CA GLY A 232 -12.30 -0.84 2.51
C GLY A 232 -13.27 -1.92 2.03
N SER A 233 -13.26 -3.10 2.65
CA SER A 233 -14.16 -4.22 2.33
C SER A 233 -15.63 -3.77 2.37
N PHE A 234 -16.48 -4.33 1.51
CA PHE A 234 -17.86 -3.86 1.37
C PHE A 234 -18.80 -4.93 0.84
N THR A 235 -20.11 -4.69 0.97
CA THR A 235 -21.15 -5.50 0.33
C THR A 235 -22.06 -4.61 -0.52
N VAL A 236 -22.36 -5.06 -1.74
CA VAL A 236 -23.41 -4.46 -2.59
C VAL A 236 -24.58 -5.41 -2.76
N ASP A 237 -25.78 -4.86 -2.80
CA ASP A 237 -27.01 -5.60 -3.08
C ASP A 237 -27.12 -5.94 -4.57
N ALA A 238 -28.06 -6.82 -4.94
CA ALA A 238 -28.33 -7.24 -6.31
C ALA A 238 -28.72 -6.06 -7.24
N ASP A 239 -29.31 -5.00 -6.70
CA ASP A 239 -29.64 -3.77 -7.44
C ASP A 239 -28.46 -2.79 -7.58
N GLY A 240 -27.36 -3.04 -6.86
CA GLY A 240 -26.16 -2.19 -6.81
C GLY A 240 -26.09 -1.24 -5.61
N THR A 241 -27.03 -1.30 -4.67
CA THR A 241 -27.00 -0.48 -3.45
C THR A 241 -25.84 -0.89 -2.55
N LEU A 242 -25.07 0.08 -2.02
CA LEU A 242 -24.05 -0.18 -1.00
C LEU A 242 -24.73 -0.52 0.33
N LEU A 243 -24.53 -1.73 0.83
CA LEU A 243 -25.14 -2.21 2.07
C LEU A 243 -24.26 -1.95 3.29
N GLN A 244 -22.95 -2.19 3.18
CA GLN A 244 -22.00 -1.99 4.27
C GLN A 244 -20.59 -1.74 3.72
N ARG A 245 -19.75 -1.06 4.50
CA ARG A 245 -18.35 -0.78 4.18
C ARG A 245 -17.50 -0.68 5.43
N SER A 246 -16.43 -1.45 5.49
CA SER A 246 -15.36 -1.36 6.49
C SER A 246 -14.53 -0.08 6.33
N PRO A 247 -14.00 0.48 7.42
CA PRO A 247 -13.04 1.59 7.35
C PRO A 247 -11.79 1.20 6.54
N MET A 248 -11.18 2.18 5.88
CA MET A 248 -9.92 2.01 5.15
C MET A 248 -8.72 2.02 6.11
N PHE A 249 -7.64 1.36 5.71
CA PHE A 249 -6.32 1.36 6.37
C PHE A 249 -6.25 0.80 7.80
N VAL A 250 -7.31 0.19 8.31
CA VAL A 250 -7.38 -0.47 9.62
C VAL A 250 -7.85 -1.92 9.48
N GLU A 251 -7.56 -2.77 10.45
CA GLU A 251 -8.20 -4.09 10.49
C GLU A 251 -9.63 -3.97 11.00
N ASP A 252 -10.54 -4.78 10.45
CA ASP A 252 -11.97 -4.73 10.78
C ASP A 252 -12.67 -6.09 10.57
N LEU A 253 -13.82 -6.26 11.22
CA LEU A 253 -14.71 -7.40 11.01
C LEU A 253 -16.11 -6.89 10.67
N GLY A 254 -16.37 -6.69 9.37
CA GLY A 254 -17.68 -6.29 8.87
C GLY A 254 -18.68 -7.45 8.94
N LEU A 255 -19.98 -7.15 9.06
CA LEU A 255 -21.05 -8.15 9.08
C LEU A 255 -22.08 -7.87 7.97
N PHE A 256 -22.52 -8.93 7.32
CA PHE A 256 -23.62 -8.91 6.36
C PHE A 256 -24.62 -10.01 6.70
N ASP A 257 -25.86 -9.61 6.96
CA ASP A 257 -26.99 -10.53 7.15
C ASP A 257 -27.73 -10.68 5.83
N PHE A 258 -27.72 -11.89 5.28
CA PHE A 258 -28.46 -12.23 4.08
C PHE A 258 -29.79 -12.90 4.44
N ASP A 259 -30.88 -12.32 3.95
CA ASP A 259 -32.24 -12.83 4.10
C ASP A 259 -32.76 -13.30 2.72
N THR A 260 -33.02 -14.59 2.59
CA THR A 260 -33.47 -15.21 1.32
C THR A 260 -34.82 -14.69 0.84
N ASP A 261 -35.67 -14.19 1.74
CA ASP A 261 -37.01 -13.73 1.42
C ASP A 261 -37.07 -12.21 1.15
N ALA A 262 -35.96 -11.49 1.39
CA ALA A 262 -35.90 -10.06 1.22
C ALA A 262 -35.65 -9.67 -0.25
N GLU A 263 -36.53 -8.83 -0.80
CA GLU A 263 -36.35 -8.22 -2.12
C GLU A 263 -35.15 -7.26 -2.14
N HIS A 264 -34.90 -6.59 -1.02
CA HIS A 264 -33.74 -5.74 -0.78
C HIS A 264 -33.13 -6.08 0.58
N GLN A 265 -31.82 -6.25 0.60
CA GLN A 265 -31.11 -6.62 1.81
C GLN A 265 -30.98 -5.41 2.76
N THR A 266 -30.85 -5.69 4.05
CA THR A 266 -30.76 -4.61 5.05
C THR A 266 -29.35 -4.00 5.05
N ALA A 267 -29.28 -2.67 4.96
CA ALA A 267 -28.02 -1.95 5.09
C ALA A 267 -27.45 -2.04 6.51
N GLY A 268 -26.15 -2.27 6.60
CA GLY A 268 -25.36 -2.27 7.83
C GLY A 268 -24.62 -0.95 8.03
N VAL A 269 -23.43 -1.03 8.65
CA VAL A 269 -22.56 0.13 8.87
C VAL A 269 -21.79 0.46 7.60
N ILE A 270 -21.82 1.73 7.19
CA ILE A 270 -21.04 2.26 6.09
C ILE A 270 -20.04 3.25 6.69
N ALA A 271 -18.78 2.83 6.84
CA ALA A 271 -17.71 3.70 7.33
C ALA A 271 -17.53 4.91 6.40
N ALA A 272 -17.22 6.08 6.96
CA ALA A 272 -16.91 7.28 6.18
C ALA A 272 -15.64 7.07 5.34
N ALA A 273 -15.61 7.63 4.14
CA ALA A 273 -14.38 7.67 3.36
C ALA A 273 -13.47 8.77 3.95
N PRO A 274 -12.14 8.54 4.01
CA PRO A 274 -11.20 9.58 4.39
C PRO A 274 -11.23 10.73 3.37
N ASP A 275 -10.74 11.90 3.77
CA ASP A 275 -10.43 12.96 2.81
C ASP A 275 -9.35 12.46 1.81
N LYS A 276 -9.30 13.05 0.61
CA LYS A 276 -8.36 12.62 -0.44
C LYS A 276 -6.90 12.71 0.00
N ASP A 277 -6.54 13.77 0.72
CA ASP A 277 -5.17 13.98 1.19
C ASP A 277 -4.85 13.06 2.37
N GLU A 278 -5.85 12.83 3.24
CA GLU A 278 -5.75 11.85 4.32
C GLU A 278 -5.50 10.45 3.76
N GLU A 279 -6.23 10.06 2.71
CA GLU A 279 -6.12 8.74 2.08
C GLU A 279 -4.67 8.45 1.62
N VAL A 280 -4.07 9.38 0.86
CA VAL A 280 -2.71 9.24 0.32
C VAL A 280 -1.66 9.30 1.43
N TYR A 281 -1.78 10.25 2.37
CA TYR A 281 -0.84 10.35 3.49
C TYR A 281 -0.87 9.08 4.34
N THR A 282 -2.07 8.56 4.61
CA THR A 282 -2.30 7.35 5.39
C THR A 282 -1.69 6.13 4.72
N ALA A 283 -1.85 5.98 3.41
CA ALA A 283 -1.21 4.91 2.64
C ALA A 283 0.32 4.96 2.78
N CYS A 284 0.93 6.15 2.67
CA CYS A 284 2.38 6.31 2.81
C CYS A 284 2.87 5.93 4.22
N VAL A 285 2.15 6.36 5.26
CA VAL A 285 2.49 6.04 6.65
C VAL A 285 2.31 4.55 6.93
N LEU A 286 1.22 3.92 6.45
CA LEU A 286 0.98 2.50 6.63
C LEU A 286 2.07 1.65 5.94
N GLY A 287 2.45 2.01 4.71
CA GLY A 287 3.55 1.37 4.00
C GLY A 287 4.87 1.41 4.77
N LEU A 288 5.25 2.58 5.30
CA LEU A 288 6.44 2.71 6.14
C LEU A 288 6.33 1.91 7.45
N LYS A 289 5.21 2.05 8.17
CA LYS A 289 4.97 1.38 9.45
C LYS A 289 5.08 -0.13 9.33
N ASP A 290 4.48 -0.69 8.28
CA ASP A 290 4.49 -2.13 8.06
C ASP A 290 5.82 -2.63 7.52
N TYR A 291 6.49 -1.89 6.64
CA TYR A 291 7.84 -2.22 6.24
C TYR A 291 8.78 -2.29 7.45
N MET A 292 8.67 -1.35 8.39
CA MET A 292 9.43 -1.37 9.64
C MET A 292 9.08 -2.59 10.51
N ARG A 293 7.79 -2.74 10.87
CA ARG A 293 7.34 -3.79 11.80
C ARG A 293 7.62 -5.19 11.26
N LYS A 294 7.31 -5.46 9.98
CA LYS A 294 7.48 -6.77 9.34
C LYS A 294 8.96 -7.12 9.11
N ASN A 295 9.86 -6.13 9.10
CA ASN A 295 11.31 -6.31 9.09
C ASN A 295 11.98 -6.06 10.45
N HIS A 296 11.20 -5.99 11.53
CA HIS A 296 11.68 -5.86 12.92
C HIS A 296 12.46 -4.58 13.24
N PHE A 297 12.25 -3.49 12.49
CA PHE A 297 12.74 -2.17 12.86
C PHE A 297 11.81 -1.49 13.87
N SER A 298 12.40 -0.89 14.90
CA SER A 298 11.68 -0.13 15.93
C SER A 298 11.79 1.38 15.78
N GLY A 299 12.61 1.88 14.84
CA GLY A 299 12.82 3.29 14.60
C GLY A 299 13.51 3.56 13.26
N VAL A 300 13.70 4.84 12.96
CA VAL A 300 14.28 5.32 11.70
C VAL A 300 15.37 6.36 11.92
N CYS A 301 16.22 6.56 10.90
CA CYS A 301 17.06 7.74 10.79
C CYS A 301 16.97 8.36 9.39
N LEU A 302 17.08 9.69 9.31
CA LEU A 302 17.06 10.43 8.06
C LEU A 302 17.81 11.76 8.17
N GLY A 303 18.24 12.28 7.03
CA GLY A 303 18.77 13.64 6.94
C GLY A 303 17.66 14.67 7.05
N LEU A 304 17.80 15.64 7.96
CA LEU A 304 16.91 16.79 8.05
C LEU A 304 17.59 18.01 7.44
N SER A 305 17.14 18.36 6.23
CA SER A 305 17.67 19.50 5.47
C SER A 305 17.00 20.83 5.79
N GLY A 306 15.87 20.79 6.51
CA GLY A 306 14.92 21.90 6.62
C GLY A 306 14.06 22.09 5.36
N GLY A 307 14.29 21.33 4.29
CA GLY A 307 13.44 21.31 3.10
C GLY A 307 12.19 20.46 3.29
N ILE A 308 11.18 20.73 2.45
CA ILE A 308 9.84 20.14 2.55
C ILE A 308 9.84 18.61 2.48
N ASP A 309 10.68 17.99 1.65
CA ASP A 309 10.63 16.53 1.44
C ASP A 309 11.07 15.79 2.70
N SER A 310 12.23 16.17 3.26
CA SER A 310 12.70 15.61 4.53
C SER A 310 11.74 15.92 5.68
N ALA A 311 11.04 17.07 5.64
CA ALA A 311 10.10 17.44 6.67
C ALA A 311 8.84 16.56 6.66
N LEU A 312 8.28 16.33 5.47
CA LEU A 312 7.14 15.43 5.29
C LEU A 312 7.50 13.99 5.67
N VAL A 313 8.68 13.50 5.24
CA VAL A 313 9.13 12.14 5.59
C VAL A 313 9.33 11.98 7.09
N ALA A 314 9.88 13.00 7.78
CA ALA A 314 10.02 12.96 9.23
C ALA A 314 8.66 12.93 9.96
N ALA A 315 7.68 13.71 9.49
CA ALA A 315 6.32 13.70 10.01
C ALA A 315 5.65 12.32 9.82
N MET A 316 5.74 11.76 8.61
CA MET A 316 5.23 10.41 8.32
C MET A 316 5.89 9.33 9.19
N ALA A 317 7.20 9.42 9.40
CA ALA A 317 7.92 8.51 10.28
C ALA A 317 7.48 8.65 11.75
N ALA A 318 7.27 9.87 12.23
CA ALA A 318 6.76 10.09 13.58
C ALA A 318 5.33 9.57 13.75
N ASP A 319 4.48 9.66 12.73
CA ASP A 319 3.16 9.04 12.74
C ASP A 319 3.24 7.50 12.69
N ALA A 320 4.24 6.93 12.00
CA ALA A 320 4.43 5.48 11.87
C ALA A 320 4.95 4.82 13.16
N CYS A 321 5.97 5.40 13.80
CA CYS A 321 6.70 4.77 14.91
C CYS A 321 6.78 5.63 16.19
N GLY A 322 6.16 6.81 16.22
CA GLY A 322 6.31 7.78 17.29
C GLY A 322 7.61 8.56 17.17
N GLY A 323 7.56 9.87 17.47
CA GLY A 323 8.70 10.77 17.31
C GLY A 323 9.96 10.35 18.06
N SER A 324 9.83 9.77 19.26
CA SER A 324 10.99 9.31 20.04
C SER A 324 11.79 8.19 19.37
N ASN A 325 11.24 7.57 18.31
CA ASN A 325 11.91 6.54 17.53
C ASN A 325 12.46 7.09 16.18
N VAL A 326 12.43 8.41 15.99
CA VAL A 326 12.96 9.11 14.81
C VAL A 326 14.27 9.80 15.16
N TRP A 327 15.33 9.50 14.39
CA TRP A 327 16.63 10.16 14.48
C TRP A 327 16.83 11.10 13.28
N GLY A 328 16.59 12.39 13.51
CA GLY A 328 16.87 13.46 12.55
C GLY A 328 18.32 13.92 12.61
N ILE A 329 18.98 13.96 11.46
CA ILE A 329 20.40 14.33 11.36
C ILE A 329 20.54 15.58 10.50
N SER A 330 20.90 16.70 11.11
CA SER A 330 21.27 17.92 10.39
C SER A 330 22.72 17.84 9.93
N MET A 331 22.95 17.96 8.62
CA MET A 331 24.27 17.78 8.01
C MET A 331 24.69 19.02 7.21
N PRO A 332 24.90 20.17 7.89
CA PRO A 332 25.18 21.43 7.22
C PRO A 332 26.53 21.42 6.51
N SER A 333 26.58 22.08 5.36
CA SER A 333 27.81 22.41 4.65
C SER A 333 28.19 23.87 4.89
N MET A 334 29.28 24.31 4.26
CA MET A 334 29.72 25.71 4.19
C MET A 334 28.71 26.65 3.48
N TYR A 335 27.74 26.10 2.74
CA TYR A 335 26.71 26.86 2.03
C TYR A 335 25.34 26.79 2.69
N SER A 336 25.18 25.99 3.75
CA SER A 336 23.90 25.83 4.43
C SER A 336 23.50 27.08 5.18
N SER A 337 22.26 27.53 4.97
CA SER A 337 21.70 28.71 5.65
C SER A 337 21.34 28.40 7.10
N ASP A 338 21.36 29.42 7.97
CA ASP A 338 20.95 29.25 9.37
C ASP A 338 19.45 28.95 9.46
N GLY A 339 18.61 29.56 8.61
CA GLY A 339 17.17 29.28 8.56
C GLY A 339 16.84 27.81 8.25
N SER A 340 17.62 27.13 7.40
CA SER A 340 17.44 25.70 7.16
C SER A 340 17.76 24.83 8.38
N LYS A 341 18.69 25.26 9.25
CA LYS A 341 19.01 24.55 10.51
C LYS A 341 17.93 24.76 11.57
N ASP A 342 17.40 25.98 11.65
CA ASP A 342 16.32 26.35 12.57
C ASP A 342 15.04 25.57 12.22
N ASP A 343 14.64 25.57 10.94
CA ASP A 343 13.48 24.79 10.47
C ASP A 343 13.62 23.28 10.80
N ALA A 344 14.81 22.71 10.62
CA ALA A 344 15.07 21.30 10.93
C ALA A 344 14.99 21.00 12.43
N ALA A 345 15.46 21.92 13.28
CA ALA A 345 15.39 21.79 14.73
C ALA A 345 13.95 21.93 15.25
N ASP A 346 13.20 22.90 14.72
CA ASP A 346 11.80 23.14 15.07
C ASP A 346 10.94 21.92 14.71
N LEU A 347 11.11 21.38 13.50
CA LEU A 347 10.44 20.15 13.09
C LEU A 347 10.73 19.00 14.06
N ALA A 348 12.01 18.77 14.40
CA ALA A 348 12.39 17.69 15.29
C ALA A 348 11.77 17.87 16.69
N ALA A 349 11.71 19.10 17.20
CA ALA A 349 11.03 19.42 18.45
C ALA A 349 9.51 19.16 18.35
N ASN A 350 8.88 19.56 17.26
CA ASN A 350 7.43 19.44 17.05
C ASN A 350 6.98 17.97 17.05
N ILE A 351 7.74 17.10 16.36
CA ILE A 351 7.43 15.67 16.32
C ILE A 351 7.95 14.90 17.54
N GLY A 352 8.85 15.49 18.33
CA GLY A 352 9.51 14.84 19.45
C GLY A 352 10.62 13.87 19.05
N ALA A 353 11.32 14.17 17.95
CA ALA A 353 12.44 13.39 17.42
C ALA A 353 13.77 13.70 18.12
N HIS A 354 14.70 12.74 18.03
CA HIS A 354 16.10 13.02 18.30
C HIS A 354 16.67 13.91 17.19
N TYR A 355 17.49 14.89 17.58
CA TYR A 355 18.12 15.82 16.64
C TYR A 355 19.61 15.94 16.90
N ASP A 356 20.41 15.45 15.96
CA ASP A 356 21.87 15.53 15.99
C ASP A 356 22.38 16.42 14.86
N ILE A 357 23.45 17.17 15.12
CA ILE A 357 24.12 18.01 14.12
C ILE A 357 25.48 17.41 13.78
N GLN A 358 25.68 17.04 12.52
CA GLN A 358 26.90 16.43 11.98
C GLN A 358 27.40 17.21 10.76
N PRO A 359 28.16 18.32 10.96
CA PRO A 359 28.64 19.14 9.86
C PRO A 359 29.54 18.35 8.90
N ILE A 360 29.33 18.52 7.59
CA ILE A 360 30.06 17.75 6.57
C ILE A 360 31.38 18.40 6.15
N GLU A 361 31.60 19.67 6.52
CA GLU A 361 32.75 20.46 6.07
C GLU A 361 34.10 19.78 6.36
N PRO A 362 34.38 19.24 7.57
CA PRO A 362 35.66 18.59 7.84
C PRO A 362 35.91 17.38 6.93
N LEU A 363 34.86 16.59 6.66
CA LEU A 363 34.93 15.43 5.77
C LEU A 363 35.12 15.86 4.31
N PHE A 364 34.39 16.89 3.89
CA PHE A 364 34.50 17.47 2.56
C PHE A 364 35.91 18.01 2.28
N VAL A 365 36.49 18.75 3.22
CA VAL A 365 37.87 19.27 3.13
C VAL A 365 38.88 18.12 3.03
N ALA A 366 38.70 17.05 3.81
CA ALA A 366 39.59 15.89 3.74
C ALA A 366 39.60 15.24 2.33
N TYR A 367 38.42 15.05 1.73
CA TYR A 367 38.33 14.56 0.35
C TYR A 367 38.90 15.56 -0.67
N GLN A 368 38.64 16.87 -0.50
CA GLN A 368 39.15 17.90 -1.41
C GLN A 368 40.67 18.04 -1.38
N ASN A 369 41.30 17.85 -0.21
CA ASN A 369 42.76 17.85 -0.09
C ASN A 369 43.43 16.70 -0.86
N GLN A 370 42.68 15.65 -1.18
CA GLN A 370 43.18 14.50 -1.94
C GLN A 370 42.76 14.53 -3.42
N LEU A 371 41.50 14.89 -3.70
CA LEU A 371 40.89 14.70 -5.02
C LEU A 371 40.80 15.99 -5.84
N HIS A 372 40.85 17.17 -5.21
CA HIS A 372 40.76 18.47 -5.87
C HIS A 372 39.57 18.58 -6.85
N LEU A 373 38.36 18.18 -6.44
CA LEU A 373 37.19 18.15 -7.31
C LEU A 373 36.61 19.54 -7.53
N GLU A 374 35.98 19.75 -8.68
CA GLU A 374 35.29 21.00 -9.05
C GLU A 374 33.88 20.73 -9.61
N GLY A 375 33.04 21.76 -9.62
CA GLY A 375 31.69 21.73 -10.19
C GLY A 375 30.81 20.60 -9.64
N VAL A 376 30.07 19.94 -10.52
CA VAL A 376 29.12 18.86 -10.18
C VAL A 376 29.78 17.71 -9.42
N ALA A 377 31.08 17.45 -9.61
CA ALA A 377 31.78 16.41 -8.86
C ALA A 377 31.92 16.77 -7.38
N ALA A 378 32.22 18.04 -7.07
CA ALA A 378 32.30 18.54 -5.70
C ALA A 378 30.91 18.67 -5.04
N GLU A 379 29.91 19.11 -5.80
CA GLU A 379 28.50 19.13 -5.35
C GLU A 379 28.02 17.71 -4.95
N ASN A 380 28.24 16.72 -5.82
CA ASN A 380 27.88 15.33 -5.56
C ASN A 380 28.65 14.72 -4.38
N LEU A 381 29.90 15.13 -4.14
CA LEU A 381 30.68 14.66 -2.99
C LEU A 381 30.00 15.04 -1.67
N GLN A 382 29.46 16.26 -1.56
CA GLN A 382 28.72 16.69 -0.37
C GLN A 382 27.52 15.78 -0.10
N ALA A 383 26.70 15.49 -1.13
CA ALA A 383 25.56 14.60 -0.99
C ALA A 383 25.99 13.17 -0.58
N ARG A 384 27.08 12.64 -1.13
CA ARG A 384 27.59 11.31 -0.76
C ARG A 384 28.09 11.23 0.67
N ILE A 385 28.76 12.28 1.17
CA ILE A 385 29.18 12.35 2.58
C ILE A 385 27.96 12.27 3.50
N ARG A 386 26.87 12.97 3.16
CA ARG A 386 25.60 12.88 3.90
C ARG A 386 25.02 11.46 3.87
N GLY A 387 25.02 10.81 2.71
CA GLY A 387 24.61 9.42 2.57
C GLY A 387 25.40 8.47 3.49
N VAL A 388 26.73 8.65 3.58
CA VAL A 388 27.58 7.86 4.50
C VAL A 388 27.19 8.09 5.96
N ILE A 389 26.93 9.35 6.37
CA ILE A 389 26.52 9.66 7.74
C ILE A 389 25.19 8.97 8.08
N VAL A 390 24.17 9.09 7.22
CA VAL A 390 22.85 8.46 7.43
C VAL A 390 22.98 6.96 7.60
N MET A 391 23.75 6.28 6.74
CA MET A 391 23.98 4.85 6.86
C MET A 391 24.77 4.50 8.12
N ALA A 392 25.80 5.26 8.48
CA ALA A 392 26.55 5.04 9.72
C ALA A 392 25.64 5.15 10.97
N TYR A 393 24.69 6.08 10.95
CA TYR A 393 23.66 6.20 11.99
C TYR A 393 22.75 4.97 12.03
N SER A 394 22.21 4.56 10.88
CA SER A 394 21.41 3.33 10.76
C SER A 394 22.13 2.11 11.35
N ASN A 395 23.40 1.90 10.96
CA ASN A 395 24.23 0.82 11.47
C ASN A 395 24.49 0.92 12.98
N SER A 396 24.78 2.12 13.51
CA SER A 396 25.13 2.28 14.91
C SER A 396 23.93 2.19 15.86
N LYS A 397 22.74 2.59 15.40
CA LYS A 397 21.51 2.62 16.19
C LYS A 397 20.61 1.41 15.95
N GLY A 398 20.84 0.64 14.88
CA GLY A 398 19.97 -0.47 14.48
C GLY A 398 18.60 0.00 13.96
N VAL A 399 18.55 1.15 13.29
CA VAL A 399 17.32 1.78 12.80
C VAL A 399 17.29 1.84 11.28
N LEU A 400 16.11 1.96 10.68
CA LEU A 400 15.95 2.02 9.22
C LEU A 400 16.36 3.40 8.68
N ALA A 401 17.28 3.44 7.71
CA ALA A 401 17.57 4.67 6.98
C ALA A 401 16.45 5.00 5.98
N LEU A 402 15.95 6.23 5.98
CA LEU A 402 14.96 6.69 5.00
C LEU A 402 15.58 7.62 3.95
N ALA A 403 15.26 7.35 2.69
CA ALA A 403 15.49 8.28 1.59
C ALA A 403 14.31 9.25 1.48
N THR A 404 14.59 10.49 1.08
CA THR A 404 13.61 11.58 1.09
C THR A 404 13.29 12.14 -0.30
N GLY A 405 13.67 11.44 -1.38
CA GLY A 405 13.40 11.93 -2.73
C GLY A 405 11.97 11.64 -3.17
N ASN A 406 11.38 12.60 -3.89
CA ASN A 406 10.03 12.52 -4.42
C ASN A 406 10.00 11.98 -5.87
N LYS A 407 8.80 11.72 -6.40
CA LYS A 407 8.60 11.18 -7.77
C LYS A 407 9.14 12.10 -8.85
N SER A 408 9.06 13.42 -8.67
CA SER A 408 9.56 14.40 -9.65
C SER A 408 11.09 14.38 -9.77
N GLU A 409 11.78 14.33 -8.63
CA GLU A 409 13.23 14.17 -8.55
C GLU A 409 13.68 12.81 -9.11
N LEU A 410 12.97 11.74 -8.76
CA LEU A 410 13.24 10.40 -9.24
C LEU A 410 13.03 10.30 -10.76
N ALA A 411 11.97 10.91 -11.28
CA ALA A 411 11.65 10.97 -12.70
C ALA A 411 12.77 11.68 -13.45
N CYS A 412 13.14 12.90 -13.06
CA CYS A 412 14.16 13.68 -13.75
C CYS A 412 15.60 13.22 -13.48
N GLY A 413 15.79 12.28 -12.54
CA GLY A 413 17.10 11.90 -12.03
C GLY A 413 17.81 13.05 -11.34
N TYR A 414 17.03 13.96 -10.73
CA TYR A 414 17.51 15.10 -9.95
C TYR A 414 17.89 14.64 -8.54
N SER A 415 18.84 13.71 -8.49
CA SER A 415 19.35 13.07 -7.29
C SER A 415 20.80 12.66 -7.48
N THR A 416 21.55 12.60 -6.38
CA THR A 416 22.89 12.05 -6.31
C THR A 416 22.84 10.59 -5.88
N ILE A 417 23.21 9.68 -6.78
CA ILE A 417 23.37 8.26 -6.43
C ILE A 417 24.43 8.11 -5.32
N TYR A 418 24.03 7.35 -4.30
CA TYR A 418 24.76 7.17 -3.04
C TYR A 418 24.84 8.44 -2.15
N GLY A 419 24.01 9.44 -2.42
CA GLY A 419 23.81 10.61 -1.58
C GLY A 419 22.38 10.71 -1.05
N ASP A 420 21.59 11.63 -1.60
CA ASP A 420 20.17 11.86 -1.25
C ASP A 420 19.24 10.66 -1.53
N ALA A 421 19.64 9.80 -2.48
CA ALA A 421 18.93 8.56 -2.83
C ALA A 421 19.21 7.38 -1.89
N VAL A 422 20.02 7.56 -0.84
CA VAL A 422 20.41 6.49 0.08
C VAL A 422 19.34 6.27 1.15
N GLY A 423 18.91 5.01 1.29
CA GLY A 423 18.01 4.56 2.34
C GLY A 423 17.64 3.10 2.14
N GLY A 424 17.02 2.50 3.16
CA GLY A 424 16.38 1.19 3.06
C GLY A 424 14.91 1.27 2.65
N TYR A 425 14.30 2.46 2.69
CA TYR A 425 12.92 2.73 2.24
C TYR A 425 12.75 4.21 1.89
N ALA A 426 11.84 4.55 0.99
CA ALA A 426 11.56 5.91 0.51
C ALA A 426 10.05 6.23 0.56
N PRO A 427 9.54 6.79 1.68
CA PRO A 427 8.10 6.96 1.90
C PRO A 427 7.36 7.82 0.88
N ILE A 428 8.07 8.69 0.15
CA ILE A 428 7.46 9.63 -0.80
C ILE A 428 7.95 9.45 -2.24
N LYS A 429 8.58 8.30 -2.58
CA LYS A 429 9.15 8.05 -3.92
C LYS A 429 8.13 8.13 -5.05
N ASP A 430 6.85 7.93 -4.74
CA ASP A 430 5.74 7.93 -5.70
C ASP A 430 4.80 9.14 -5.52
N LEU A 431 5.25 10.19 -4.82
CA LEU A 431 4.55 11.47 -4.73
C LEU A 431 5.22 12.51 -5.61
N LEU A 432 4.47 13.17 -6.50
CA LEU A 432 4.95 14.36 -7.20
C LEU A 432 5.22 15.51 -6.20
N LYS A 433 6.10 16.44 -6.56
CA LYS A 433 6.49 17.55 -5.68
C LYS A 433 5.29 18.41 -5.28
N THR A 434 4.38 18.68 -6.21
CA THR A 434 3.09 19.35 -5.93
C THR A 434 2.32 18.66 -4.82
N ARG A 435 2.20 17.33 -4.89
CA ARG A 435 1.54 16.49 -3.88
C ARG A 435 2.26 16.54 -2.53
N VAL A 436 3.60 16.59 -2.52
CA VAL A 436 4.38 16.75 -1.27
C VAL A 436 3.99 18.05 -0.53
N TRP A 437 3.83 19.17 -1.24
CA TRP A 437 3.37 20.43 -0.61
C TRP A 437 1.92 20.36 -0.13
N GLU A 438 1.03 19.72 -0.89
CA GLU A 438 -0.37 19.54 -0.50
C GLU A 438 -0.49 18.72 0.78
N LEU A 439 0.15 17.55 0.83
CA LEU A 439 0.11 16.67 2.00
C LEU A 439 0.76 17.31 3.24
N ALA A 440 1.81 18.12 3.07
CA ALA A 440 2.40 18.85 4.19
C ALA A 440 1.45 19.91 4.77
N ARG A 441 0.69 20.61 3.91
CA ARG A 441 -0.35 21.56 4.35
C ARG A 441 -1.50 20.83 5.03
N TRP A 442 -2.00 19.77 4.41
CA TRP A 442 -3.03 18.92 4.97
C TRP A 442 -2.63 18.38 6.33
N ARG A 443 -1.40 17.91 6.51
CA ARG A 443 -0.96 17.34 7.79
C ARG A 443 -0.96 18.35 8.93
N ASN A 444 -0.59 19.60 8.64
CA ASN A 444 -0.69 20.70 9.60
C ASN A 444 -2.16 21.07 9.89
N GLU A 445 -3.01 21.12 8.87
CA GLU A 445 -4.44 21.36 9.06
C GLU A 445 -5.11 20.26 9.90
N ALA A 446 -4.79 19.00 9.66
CA ALA A 446 -5.24 17.87 10.47
C ALA A 446 -4.78 18.00 11.92
N CYS A 447 -3.54 18.45 12.16
CA CYS A 447 -3.03 18.72 13.51
C CYS A 447 -3.82 19.83 14.21
N ALA A 448 -4.10 20.94 13.51
CA ALA A 448 -4.94 22.03 14.02
C ALA A 448 -6.38 21.58 14.34
N HIS A 449 -6.87 20.53 13.67
CA HIS A 449 -8.15 19.89 13.96
C HIS A 449 -8.07 18.73 14.97
N GLY A 450 -6.94 18.57 15.67
CA GLY A 450 -6.79 17.64 16.79
C GLY A 450 -6.18 16.28 16.45
N MET A 451 -5.68 16.08 15.22
CA MET A 451 -4.91 14.89 14.85
C MET A 451 -3.41 15.12 15.15
N GLY A 452 -3.02 14.82 16.39
CA GLY A 452 -1.62 14.87 16.83
C GLY A 452 -0.72 13.83 16.17
N VAL A 453 0.56 13.81 16.55
CA VAL A 453 1.56 12.85 16.06
C VAL A 453 1.18 11.43 16.48
N GLY A 454 1.12 10.52 15.51
CA GLY A 454 0.63 9.14 15.68
C GLY A 454 -0.90 9.05 15.80
N GLY A 455 -1.63 10.11 15.43
CA GLY A 455 -3.09 10.20 15.55
C GLY A 455 -3.89 9.65 14.37
N LEU A 456 -3.23 9.10 13.34
CA LEU A 456 -3.92 8.54 12.18
C LEU A 456 -4.72 7.29 12.56
N HIS A 457 -5.90 7.14 11.95
CA HIS A 457 -6.71 5.92 12.04
C HIS A 457 -6.17 4.87 11.07
N ILE A 458 -5.22 4.07 11.53
CA ILE A 458 -4.48 3.05 10.76
C ILE A 458 -4.32 1.75 11.54
N VAL A 459 -3.90 0.66 10.89
CA VAL A 459 -3.57 -0.63 11.53
C VAL A 459 -2.73 -0.39 12.79
N GLY A 460 -3.21 -0.86 13.94
CA GLY A 460 -2.65 -0.65 15.27
C GLY A 460 -3.13 0.60 16.01
N ASN A 461 -4.03 1.39 15.43
CA ASN A 461 -4.78 2.49 16.07
C ASN A 461 -6.26 2.47 15.65
N GLU A 462 -6.86 1.28 15.56
CA GLU A 462 -8.28 1.06 15.21
C GLU A 462 -9.26 1.83 16.12
N SER A 463 -8.84 2.16 17.34
CA SER A 463 -9.64 2.95 18.28
C SER A 463 -9.69 4.45 17.97
N GLY A 464 -8.90 4.93 16.99
CA GLY A 464 -8.87 6.34 16.59
C GLY A 464 -8.30 7.28 17.66
N GLN A 465 -7.23 6.87 18.36
CA GLN A 465 -6.58 7.75 19.32
C GLN A 465 -6.01 8.98 18.61
N HIS A 466 -6.20 10.16 19.21
CA HIS A 466 -5.80 11.45 18.62
C HIS A 466 -4.29 11.68 18.52
N GLY A 467 -3.45 10.80 19.06
CA GLY A 467 -2.00 10.98 19.07
C GLY A 467 -1.51 12.05 20.04
N LYS A 468 -0.21 12.36 19.98
CA LYS A 468 0.42 13.36 20.84
C LYS A 468 0.29 14.75 20.21
N PRO A 469 -0.28 15.76 20.88
CA PRO A 469 -0.35 17.12 20.35
C PRO A 469 1.04 17.66 20.01
N ALA A 470 1.14 18.39 18.89
CA ALA A 470 2.34 19.13 18.53
C ALA A 470 2.29 20.55 19.16
N PRO A 471 3.45 21.18 19.40
CA PRO A 471 3.51 22.59 19.79
C PRO A 471 2.78 23.48 18.77
N ASP A 472 2.03 24.46 19.25
CA ASP A 472 1.27 25.42 18.43
C ASP A 472 0.39 24.76 17.35
N ASP A 473 -0.06 23.54 17.60
CA ASP A 473 -0.83 22.68 16.69
C ASP A 473 -0.22 22.57 15.28
N THR A 474 1.10 22.67 15.19
CA THR A 474 1.86 22.66 13.92
C THR A 474 2.94 21.59 13.96
N ILE A 475 2.95 20.71 12.96
CA ILE A 475 3.96 19.64 12.87
C ILE A 475 5.11 20.09 11.99
N ILE A 476 4.81 20.44 10.74
CA ILE A 476 5.79 20.85 9.75
C ILE A 476 5.93 22.38 9.82
N PRO A 477 7.14 22.92 10.07
CA PRO A 477 7.35 24.37 10.08
C PRO A 477 6.89 25.02 8.77
N VAL A 478 6.10 26.10 8.86
CA VAL A 478 5.51 26.79 7.70
C VAL A 478 6.57 27.30 6.72
N ASN A 479 7.75 27.67 7.23
CA ASN A 479 8.89 28.07 6.40
C ASN A 479 9.40 26.93 5.51
N SER A 480 9.37 25.67 6.00
CA SER A 480 9.71 24.50 5.18
C SER A 480 8.75 24.31 4.01
N ILE A 481 7.49 24.73 4.16
CA ILE A 481 6.44 24.64 3.12
C ILE A 481 6.55 25.80 2.11
N THR A 482 6.81 27.02 2.59
CA THR A 482 6.72 28.24 1.78
C THR A 482 8.03 28.63 1.08
N LYS A 483 9.19 28.18 1.57
CA LYS A 483 10.48 28.48 0.94
C LYS A 483 10.67 27.72 -0.38
N ALA A 484 11.46 28.30 -1.27
CA ALA A 484 11.81 27.66 -2.53
C ALA A 484 12.68 26.42 -2.29
N PRO A 485 12.46 25.31 -3.03
CA PRO A 485 13.24 24.09 -2.87
C PRO A 485 14.68 24.27 -3.37
N SER A 486 15.62 23.68 -2.62
CA SER A 486 17.06 23.75 -2.91
C SER A 486 17.82 22.64 -2.18
N ALA A 487 18.87 22.11 -2.81
CA ALA A 487 19.81 21.17 -2.21
C ALA A 487 20.99 21.84 -1.45
N GLU A 488 21.10 23.18 -1.51
CA GLU A 488 22.15 23.99 -0.87
C GLU A 488 23.60 23.45 -1.08
N LEU A 489 23.91 22.97 -2.29
CA LEU A 489 25.24 22.42 -2.65
C LEU A 489 26.23 23.49 -3.12
N ARG A 490 25.72 24.68 -3.47
CA ARG A 490 26.50 25.86 -3.87
C ARG A 490 25.75 27.15 -3.47
N PRO A 491 26.43 28.32 -3.41
CA PRO A 491 25.79 29.57 -3.00
C PRO A 491 24.58 29.93 -3.87
N GLY A 492 23.43 30.17 -3.23
CA GLY A 492 22.21 30.67 -3.88
C GLY A 492 21.48 29.68 -4.81
N GLN A 493 21.83 28.38 -4.77
CA GLN A 493 21.23 27.35 -5.62
C GLN A 493 19.71 27.28 -5.47
N LYS A 494 19.00 27.10 -6.59
CA LYS A 494 17.59 26.72 -6.64
C LYS A 494 17.38 25.55 -7.60
N ASP A 495 16.34 24.76 -7.37
CA ASP A 495 16.01 23.66 -8.30
C ASP A 495 15.61 24.17 -9.68
N SER A 496 14.94 25.32 -9.75
CA SER A 496 14.57 25.97 -11.01
C SER A 496 15.75 26.52 -11.82
N ASP A 497 16.98 26.43 -11.29
CA ASP A 497 18.19 26.63 -12.09
C ASP A 497 18.39 25.51 -13.13
N SER A 498 17.82 24.32 -12.90
CA SER A 498 18.05 23.11 -13.72
C SER A 498 16.79 22.39 -14.18
N LEU A 499 15.65 22.62 -13.52
CA LEU A 499 14.36 22.03 -13.83
C LEU A 499 13.35 23.11 -14.23
N PRO A 500 12.31 22.78 -15.02
CA PRO A 500 11.10 23.61 -15.07
C PRO A 500 10.51 23.78 -13.67
N GLU A 501 9.71 24.83 -13.48
CA GLU A 501 8.97 25.02 -12.23
C GLU A 501 8.09 23.80 -11.96
N TYR A 502 8.08 23.32 -10.71
CA TYR A 502 7.47 22.03 -10.34
C TYR A 502 6.00 21.93 -10.74
N ALA A 503 5.24 23.02 -10.66
CA ALA A 503 3.83 23.03 -11.10
C ALA A 503 3.65 22.65 -12.57
N LEU A 504 4.56 23.08 -13.45
CA LEU A 504 4.54 22.72 -14.87
C LEU A 504 5.21 21.37 -15.11
N LEU A 505 6.33 21.11 -14.43
CA LEU A 505 7.05 19.84 -14.51
C LEU A 505 6.14 18.65 -14.18
N ASP A 506 5.43 18.74 -13.06
CA ASP A 506 4.63 17.63 -12.53
C ASP A 506 3.41 17.35 -13.42
N GLN A 507 2.84 18.36 -14.09
CA GLN A 507 1.81 18.16 -15.12
C GLN A 507 2.34 17.34 -16.31
N VAL A 508 3.51 17.72 -16.83
CA VAL A 508 4.13 16.98 -17.95
C VAL A 508 4.53 15.56 -17.51
N LEU A 509 5.02 15.39 -16.28
CA LEU A 509 5.38 14.09 -15.74
C LEU A 509 4.16 13.17 -15.58
N ALA A 510 3.02 13.68 -15.12
CA ALA A 510 1.79 12.91 -14.99
C ALA A 510 1.35 12.34 -16.36
N GLU A 511 1.27 13.20 -17.39
CA GLU A 511 0.89 12.76 -18.74
C GLU A 511 1.93 11.81 -19.37
N TYR A 512 3.22 12.15 -19.28
CA TYR A 512 4.29 11.35 -19.88
C TYR A 512 4.48 9.97 -19.21
N ILE A 513 4.32 9.91 -17.89
CA ILE A 513 4.56 8.68 -17.13
C ILE A 513 3.26 7.89 -16.98
N GLU A 514 2.23 8.49 -16.40
CA GLU A 514 1.02 7.77 -15.97
C GLU A 514 0.07 7.49 -17.13
N HIS A 515 0.01 8.39 -18.11
CA HIS A 515 -0.81 8.23 -19.32
C HIS A 515 -0.02 7.77 -20.55
N ALA A 516 1.30 7.61 -20.42
CA ALA A 516 2.19 7.18 -21.50
C ALA A 516 2.09 8.01 -22.79
N HIS A 517 1.75 9.30 -22.66
CA HIS A 517 1.72 10.24 -23.78
C HIS A 517 3.10 10.37 -24.43
N GLY A 518 3.15 10.37 -25.76
CA GLY A 518 4.37 10.65 -26.52
C GLY A 518 4.61 12.16 -26.67
N ARG A 519 5.69 12.52 -27.37
CA ARG A 519 6.03 13.94 -27.64
C ARG A 519 4.89 14.67 -28.33
N ALA A 520 4.26 14.04 -29.33
CA ALA A 520 3.19 14.64 -30.12
C ALA A 520 1.92 14.86 -29.29
N ASP A 521 1.61 13.93 -28.39
CA ASP A 521 0.46 14.02 -27.50
C ASP A 521 0.65 15.17 -26.50
N LEU A 522 1.82 15.27 -25.87
CA LEU A 522 2.15 16.37 -24.94
C LEU A 522 2.06 17.75 -25.60
N LEU A 523 2.46 17.88 -26.86
CA LEU A 523 2.29 19.14 -27.61
C LEU A 523 0.81 19.42 -27.91
N ALA A 524 0.01 18.39 -28.18
CA ALA A 524 -1.43 18.51 -28.39
C ALA A 524 -2.17 18.89 -27.09
N ASP A 525 -1.66 18.46 -25.94
CA ASP A 525 -2.13 18.84 -24.59
C ASP A 525 -1.83 20.32 -24.27
N GLY A 526 -1.01 20.98 -25.09
CA GLY A 526 -0.73 22.42 -25.01
C GLY A 526 0.57 22.78 -24.29
N PHE A 527 1.42 21.81 -23.96
CA PHE A 527 2.75 22.09 -23.42
C PHE A 527 3.68 22.66 -24.50
N ASP A 528 4.62 23.54 -24.11
CA ASP A 528 5.58 24.10 -25.05
C ASP A 528 6.70 23.11 -25.40
N GLU A 529 7.23 23.24 -26.62
CA GLU A 529 8.27 22.37 -27.17
C GLU A 529 9.51 22.27 -26.27
N LYS A 530 9.97 23.38 -25.70
CA LYS A 530 11.20 23.41 -24.90
C LYS A 530 11.00 22.62 -23.59
N THR A 531 9.84 22.77 -22.95
CA THR A 531 9.52 22.05 -21.72
C THR A 531 9.41 20.55 -21.98
N VAL A 532 8.62 20.14 -22.99
CA VAL A 532 8.45 18.72 -23.37
C VAL A 532 9.80 18.06 -23.64
N ASP A 533 10.60 18.63 -24.54
CA ASP A 533 11.90 18.08 -24.93
C ASP A 533 12.88 18.00 -23.75
N THR A 534 12.79 18.95 -22.82
CA THR A 534 13.62 18.95 -21.61
C THR A 534 13.22 17.85 -20.65
N VAL A 535 11.92 17.71 -20.35
CA VAL A 535 11.41 16.74 -19.39
C VAL A 535 11.63 15.31 -19.89
N MET A 536 11.24 14.99 -21.13
CA MET A 536 11.43 13.66 -21.72
C MET A 536 12.92 13.26 -21.68
N ARG A 537 13.81 14.16 -22.12
CA ARG A 537 15.27 13.91 -22.09
C ARG A 537 15.80 13.65 -20.68
N LEU A 538 15.30 14.35 -19.66
CA LEU A 538 15.69 14.13 -18.27
C LEU A 538 15.20 12.76 -17.78
N VAL A 539 13.93 12.44 -18.04
CA VAL A 539 13.31 11.17 -17.64
C VAL A 539 14.03 9.98 -18.24
N ASP A 540 14.29 9.99 -19.54
CA ASP A 540 14.91 8.86 -20.23
C ASP A 540 16.34 8.61 -19.78
N ARG A 541 17.12 9.68 -19.53
CA ARG A 541 18.51 9.57 -19.06
C ARG A 541 18.63 9.09 -17.62
N ALA A 542 17.57 9.19 -16.84
CA ALA A 542 17.56 8.88 -15.42
C ALA A 542 17.24 7.40 -15.09
N GLU A 543 16.96 6.56 -16.09
CA GLU A 543 16.56 5.17 -15.89
C GLU A 543 17.55 4.37 -15.03
N TRP A 544 18.86 4.53 -15.27
CA TRP A 544 19.90 3.83 -14.49
C TRP A 544 19.93 4.23 -13.02
N LYS A 545 19.51 5.46 -12.68
CA LYS A 545 19.42 5.94 -11.30
C LYS A 545 18.23 5.29 -10.59
N ARG A 546 17.06 5.29 -11.25
CA ARG A 546 15.81 4.74 -10.70
C ARG A 546 15.91 3.27 -10.34
N ARG A 547 16.64 2.48 -11.14
CA ARG A 547 16.84 1.05 -10.87
C ARG A 547 17.62 0.73 -9.59
N GLN A 548 18.26 1.72 -8.98
CA GLN A 548 19.00 1.58 -7.72
C GLN A 548 18.31 2.26 -6.55
N TYR A 549 17.13 2.85 -6.77
CA TYR A 549 16.39 3.54 -5.73
C TYR A 549 15.73 2.55 -4.77
N PRO A 550 15.63 2.84 -3.46
CA PRO A 550 14.97 1.96 -2.51
C PRO A 550 13.48 1.72 -2.79
N LEU A 551 12.94 0.71 -2.10
CA LEU A 551 11.50 0.44 -2.04
C LEU A 551 10.75 1.62 -1.39
N GLY A 552 9.46 1.72 -1.64
CA GLY A 552 8.58 2.73 -1.08
C GLY A 552 7.15 2.58 -1.60
N PRO A 553 6.15 3.16 -0.91
CA PRO A 553 4.76 2.89 -1.20
C PRO A 553 4.37 3.44 -2.57
N LYS A 554 3.72 2.61 -3.39
CA LYS A 554 2.98 2.99 -4.59
C LYS A 554 1.64 3.57 -4.17
N VAL A 555 1.35 4.77 -4.62
CA VAL A 555 0.07 5.47 -4.37
C VAL A 555 -0.59 5.97 -5.64
N THR A 556 0.17 6.13 -6.73
CA THR A 556 -0.35 6.54 -8.04
C THR A 556 -0.72 5.33 -8.91
N ALA A 557 -1.33 5.57 -10.07
CA ALA A 557 -1.66 4.52 -11.03
C ALA A 557 -0.42 3.78 -11.54
N LEU A 558 0.65 4.53 -11.85
CA LEU A 558 1.89 3.99 -12.41
C LEU A 558 3.11 4.47 -11.61
N ALA A 559 3.74 3.54 -10.87
CA ALA A 559 4.98 3.80 -10.14
C ALA A 559 6.23 3.39 -10.94
N PHE A 560 7.37 3.98 -10.60
CA PHE A 560 8.65 3.49 -11.11
C PHE A 560 9.02 2.15 -10.48
N GLY A 561 9.43 1.18 -11.30
CA GLY A 561 9.79 -0.16 -10.86
C GLY A 561 9.00 -1.23 -11.60
N ARG A 562 8.15 -1.98 -10.89
CA ARG A 562 7.40 -3.11 -11.46
C ARG A 562 6.38 -2.68 -12.51
N ASP A 563 5.70 -1.55 -12.32
CA ASP A 563 4.70 -1.06 -13.28
C ASP A 563 5.33 -0.54 -14.57
N ARG A 564 6.45 0.19 -14.46
CA ARG A 564 7.12 0.82 -15.60
C ARG A 564 8.55 0.32 -15.77
N ARG A 565 8.75 -0.57 -16.76
CA ARG A 565 10.02 -1.26 -17.04
C ARG A 565 10.63 -0.78 -18.36
N LEU A 566 11.59 0.17 -18.31
CA LEU A 566 12.33 0.62 -19.49
C LEU A 566 13.79 0.14 -19.50
N PRO A 567 14.41 -0.13 -20.66
CA PRO A 567 15.82 -0.49 -20.74
C PRO A 567 16.73 0.67 -20.35
N VAL A 568 17.72 0.40 -19.48
CA VAL A 568 18.78 1.37 -19.15
C VAL A 568 19.64 1.71 -20.36
N THR A 569 20.04 0.68 -21.12
CA THR A 569 20.81 0.87 -22.34
C THR A 569 19.85 1.08 -23.51
N SER A 570 19.54 2.34 -23.80
CA SER A 570 18.63 2.71 -24.89
C SER A 570 19.15 3.93 -25.67
N ALA A 571 19.19 3.79 -26.99
CA ALA A 571 19.45 4.89 -27.92
C ALA A 571 18.16 5.46 -28.53
N PHE A 572 16.99 4.92 -28.17
CA PHE A 572 15.71 5.46 -28.63
C PHE A 572 15.54 6.89 -28.12
N ARG A 573 15.21 7.80 -29.03
CA ARG A 573 14.86 9.19 -28.76
C ARG A 573 13.63 9.45 -29.61
N GLU A 574 12.55 9.85 -28.95
CA GLU A 574 11.29 10.19 -29.61
C GLU A 574 11.38 11.50 -30.39
#